data_AF-A0A848CB97-F1
#
_entry.id   AF-A0A848CB97-F1
#
_cell.length_a   1.000
_cell.length_b   1.000
_cell.length_c   1.000
_cell.angle_alpha   90.00
_cell.angle_beta   90.00
_cell.angle_gamma   90.00
#
_symmetry.space_group_name_H-M   'P 1'
#
loop_
_entity.id
_entity.type
_entity.pdbx_description
1 polymer ?
#
loop_
_entity_poly.entity_id
_entity_poly.type
_entity_poly.pdbx_seq_one_letter_code
_entity_poly.pdbx_strand_id
1 'polypeptide(L)' 'MLKIILIDDDTTLLRNLQINTENFLNFEKLDACVALVTSKSDKVIEYISSYPNDNYLFFIDINISGNKQRV' A
#
# COMPACT_ATOMS: atom_id res chain seq x y z
N MET A 1 14.80 5.08 -5.61
CA MET A 1 13.91 3.98 -5.27
C MET A 1 12.51 4.48 -4.91
N LEU A 2 11.51 4.07 -5.70
CA LEU A 2 10.09 4.36 -5.44
C LEU A 2 9.55 3.41 -4.36
N LYS A 3 8.79 3.93 -3.38
CA LYS A 3 8.14 3.12 -2.35
C LYS A 3 6.66 2.96 -2.65
N ILE A 4 6.20 1.72 -2.73
CA ILE A 4 4.80 1.39 -2.99
C ILE A 4 4.10 1.09 -1.67
N ILE A 5 2.96 1.73 -1.45
CA ILE A 5 2.09 1.51 -0.30
C ILE A 5 0.78 0.91 -0.81
N LEU A 6 0.44 -0.29 -0.32
CA LEU A 6 -0.77 -1.02 -0.67
C LEU A 6 -1.75 -0.94 0.51
N ILE A 7 -2.97 -0.46 0.23
CA ILE A 7 -4.01 -0.25 1.23
C ILE A 7 -5.32 -0.86 0.74
N ASP A 8 -5.78 -1.91 1.41
CA ASP A 8 -7.04 -2.59 1.09
C ASP A 8 -7.54 -3.35 2.32
N ASP A 9 -8.84 -3.39 2.56
CA ASP A 9 -9.43 -4.10 3.69
C ASP A 9 -9.75 -5.59 3.39
N ASP A 10 -9.84 -5.96 2.10
CA ASP A 10 -9.85 -7.34 1.67
C ASP A 10 -8.42 -7.91 1.70
N THR A 11 -8.14 -8.66 2.76
CA THR A 11 -6.83 -9.30 2.96
C THR A 11 -6.42 -10.28 1.85
N THR A 12 -7.37 -10.87 1.13
CA THR A 12 -7.09 -11.78 0.01
C THR A 12 -6.64 -10.97 -1.21
N LEU A 13 -7.37 -9.91 -1.53
CA LEU A 13 -7.02 -9.01 -2.62
C LEU A 13 -5.67 -8.33 -2.32
N LEU A 14 -5.49 -7.82 -1.11
CA LEU A 14 -4.27 -7.15 -0.68
C LEU A 14 -3.03 -8.06 -0.83
N ARG A 15 -3.15 -9.34 -0.43
CA ARG A 15 -2.08 -10.33 -0.58
C ARG A 15 -1.76 -10.60 -2.05
N ASN A 16 -2.79 -10.77 -2.88
CA ASN A 16 -2.59 -11.00 -4.31
C ASN A 16 -1.95 -9.78 -4.99
N LEU A 17 -2.37 -8.58 -4.63
CA LEU A 17 -1.82 -7.33 -5.12
C LEU A 17 -0.34 -7.18 -4.72
N GLN A 18 0.01 -7.50 -3.47
CA GLN A 18 1.40 -7.51 -3.02
C GLN A 18 2.26 -8.44 -3.88
N ILE A 19 1.87 -9.71 -3.99
CA ILE A 19 2.64 -10.72 -4.73
C ILE A 19 2.80 -10.32 -6.20
N ASN A 20 1.72 -9.89 -6.85
CA ASN A 20 1.76 -9.49 -8.26
C ASN A 20 2.63 -8.24 -8.47
N THR A 21 2.56 -7.28 -7.55
CA THR A 21 3.40 -6.08 -7.60
C THR A 21 4.86 -6.44 -7.45
N GLU A 22 5.24 -7.19 -6.41
CA GLU A 22 6.63 -7.61 -6.19
C GLU A 22 7.18 -8.42 -7.37
N ASN A 23 6.39 -9.34 -7.92
CA ASN A 23 6.77 -10.11 -9.12
C ASN A 23 7.01 -9.20 -10.33
N PHE A 24 6.13 -8.23 -10.57
CA PHE A 24 6.28 -7.28 -11.67
C PHE A 24 7.51 -6.40 -11.50
N LEU A 25 7.75 -5.86 -10.29
CA LEU A 25 8.94 -5.05 -10.00
C LEU A 25 10.23 -5.84 -10.26
N ASN A 26 10.27 -7.10 -9.84
CA ASN A 26 11.41 -7.99 -10.06
C ASN A 26 11.59 -8.34 -11.54
N PHE A 27 10.51 -8.63 -12.26
CA PHE A 27 10.53 -8.97 -13.68
C PHE A 27 11.06 -7.82 -14.54
N GLU A 28 10.55 -6.60 -14.31
CA GLU A 28 10.96 -5.39 -15.02
C GLU A 28 12.26 -4.77 -14.47
N LYS A 29 12.80 -5.33 -13.37
CA LYS A 29 13.99 -4.81 -12.65
C LYS A 29 13.87 -3.33 -12.29
N LEU A 30 12.69 -2.93 -11.82
CA LEU A 30 12.42 -1.55 -11.44
C LEU A 30 13.09 -1.20 -10.10
N ASP A 31 13.62 0.02 -9.99
CA ASP A 31 14.13 0.57 -8.72
C ASP A 31 12.95 1.02 -7.83
N ALA A 32 12.16 0.04 -7.39
CA ALA A 32 11.00 0.24 -6.52
C ALA A 32 10.81 -0.96 -5.58
N CYS A 33 10.11 -0.76 -4.46
CA CYS A 33 9.74 -1.85 -3.56
C CYS A 33 8.38 -1.62 -2.91
N VAL A 34 7.72 -2.71 -2.51
CA VAL A 34 6.54 -2.63 -1.64
C VAL A 34 7.03 -2.33 -0.21
N ALA A 35 6.72 -1.14 0.26
CA ALA A 35 7.23 -0.59 1.51
C ALA A 35 6.26 -0.80 2.69
N LEU A 36 4.96 -0.84 2.41
CA LEU A 36 3.92 -1.07 3.40
C LEU A 36 2.71 -1.75 2.75
N VAL A 37 2.14 -2.72 3.46
CA VAL A 37 0.92 -3.44 3.10
C VAL A 37 0.03 -3.43 4.33
N THR A 38 -1.14 -2.79 4.27
CA THR A 38 -1.98 -2.59 5.45
C THR A 38 -3.45 -2.41 5.08
N SER A 39 -4.37 -2.75 5.98
CA SER A 39 -5.78 -2.40 5.86
C SER A 39 -6.16 -1.12 6.60
N LYS A 40 -5.17 -0.45 7.21
CA LYS A 40 -5.40 0.68 8.11
C LYS A 40 -4.66 1.94 7.67
N SER A 41 -5.40 3.05 7.61
CA SER A 41 -4.89 4.36 7.20
C SER A 41 -3.96 5.01 8.23
N ASP A 42 -4.17 4.77 9.52
CA ASP A 42 -3.31 5.27 10.61
C ASP A 42 -1.86 4.77 10.46
N LYS A 43 -1.68 3.50 10.09
CA LYS A 43 -0.38 2.90 9.80
C LYS A 43 0.33 3.53 8.61
N VAL A 44 -0.42 4.01 7.62
CA VAL A 44 0.14 4.72 6.46
C VAL A 44 0.66 6.09 6.87
N ILE A 45 -0.12 6.84 7.66
CA ILE A 45 0.31 8.15 8.16
C ILE A 45 1.56 8.02 9.05
N GLU A 46 1.61 7.02 9.94
CA GLU A 46 2.77 6.72 10.77
C GLU A 46 4.02 6.42 9.92
N TYR A 47 3.87 5.60 8.88
CA TYR A 47 4.98 5.23 7.99
C TYR A 47 5.52 6.44 7.21
N ILE A 48 4.65 7.22 6.56
CA ILE A 48 5.07 8.38 5.76
C ILE A 48 5.73 9.44 6.64
N SER A 49 5.20 9.67 7.84
CA SER A 49 5.78 10.62 8.80
C SER A 49 7.20 10.25 9.22
N SER A 50 7.54 8.96 9.17
CA SER A 50 8.89 8.47 9.48
C SER A 50 9.88 8.66 8.32
N TYR A 51 9.39 8.84 7.09
CA TYR A 51 10.22 8.98 5.88
C TYR A 51 9.67 10.07 4.91
N PRO A 52 9.50 11.32 5.36
CA PRO A 52 8.70 12.33 4.65
C PRO A 52 9.23 12.77 3.28
N ASN A 53 10.49 12.46 2.96
CA ASN A 53 11.17 12.88 1.73
C ASN A 53 11.23 11.76 0.68
N ASP A 54 10.65 10.59 0.94
CA ASP A 54 10.63 9.50 -0.03
C ASP A 54 9.57 9.73 -1.11
N ASN A 55 9.77 9.10 -2.27
CA ASN A 55 8.79 9.08 -3.34
C ASN A 55 7.85 7.90 -3.15
N TYR A 56 6.54 8.16 -3.17
CA TYR A 56 5.51 7.17 -2.91
C TYR A 56 4.57 6.97 -4.09
N LEU A 57 4.20 5.70 -4.32
CA LEU A 57 3.05 5.32 -5.13
C LEU A 57 2.04 4.59 -4.25
N PHE A 58 0.79 5.04 -4.29
CA PHE A 58 -0.29 4.50 -3.47
C PHE A 58 -1.27 3.70 -4.30
N PHE A 59 -1.54 2.48 -3.86
CA PHE A 59 -2.70 1.70 -4.30
C PHE A 59 -3.66 1.67 -3.12
N ILE A 60 -4.77 2.38 -3.25
CA ILE A 60 -5.72 2.59 -2.17
C ILE A 60 -7.08 2.10 -2.64
N ASP A 61 -7.66 1.15 -1.92
CA ASP A 61 -9.10 0.93 -2.03
C ASP A 61 -9.85 2.13 -1.43
N ILE A 62 -10.69 2.75 -2.24
CA ILE A 62 -11.53 3.87 -1.81
C ILE A 62 -12.63 3.41 -0.83
N ASN A 63 -12.93 2.11 -0.81
CA ASN A 63 -13.94 1.50 0.05
C ASN A 63 -13.34 0.75 1.24
N ILE A 64 -12.14 1.14 1.71
CA ILE A 64 -11.63 0.65 3.00
C ILE A 64 -12.74 0.83 4.02
N SER A 65 -13.21 -0.26 4.61
CA SER A 65 -14.30 -0.28 5.60
C SER A 65 -13.89 0.34 6.94
N GLY A 66 -13.24 1.50 6.90
CA GLY A 66 -13.11 2.44 7.99
C GLY A 66 -14.44 3.17 8.18
N ASN A 67 -15.27 2.63 9.07
CA ASN A 67 -16.54 3.19 9.53
C ASN A 67 -17.67 3.23 8.49
N LYS A 68 -18.53 2.19 8.53
CA LYS A 68 -19.98 2.42 8.45
C LYS A 68 -20.41 3.28 9.65
N GLN A 69 -20.08 4.57 9.65
CA GLN A 69 -20.76 5.53 10.53
C GLN A 69 -22.03 5.99 9.83
N ARG A 70 -23.12 5.34 10.26
CA ARG A 70 -24.47 5.88 10.48
C ARG A 70 -24.92 7.01 9.54
N VAL A 71 -25.85 6.66 8.66
CA VAL A 71 -27.03 7.49 8.39
C VAL A 71 -28.24 6.69 8.81
#